data_AF-A0A1S7RJT1-F1
#
_entry.id   AF-A0A1S7RJT1-F1
#
_cell.length_a   1.000
_cell.length_b   1.000
_cell.length_c   1.000
_cell.angle_alpha   90.00
_cell.angle_beta   90.00
_cell.angle_gamma   90.00
#
_symmetry.space_group_name_H-M   'P 1'
#
loop_
_entity.id
_entity.type
_entity.pdbx_description
1 polymer ?
#
loop_
_entity_poly.entity_id
_entity_poly.type
_entity_poly.pdbx_seq_one_letter_code
_entity_poly.pdbx_strand_id
1 'polypeptide(L)'
;MHSEIMLPDGAPEVWSDRERLWNDVEAFEVRKDAQLAREVEFSIPREMSEAQGIALARDFAQSEFVDQGMIADLNVHWDIGEDGSPKPHAHVMLTMRKAIIDGDEIGFGPKVRDWTPPNPVCRSQ
;
A
#
# COMPACT_ATOMS: atom_id res chain seq x y z
N MET A 1 13.25 4.09 -9.63
CA MET A 1 12.23 4.20 -8.57
C MET A 1 10.88 4.39 -9.25
N HIS A 2 9.91 3.55 -8.91
CA HIS A 2 8.54 3.60 -9.40
C HIS A 2 7.60 3.87 -8.23
N SER A 3 6.50 4.57 -8.48
CA SER A 3 5.58 5.01 -7.43
C SER A 3 4.17 5.11 -8.00
N GLU A 4 3.19 4.50 -7.34
CA GLU A 4 1.79 4.52 -7.77
C GLU A 4 0.81 4.30 -6.62
N ILE A 5 -0.39 4.88 -6.74
CA ILE A 5 -1.53 4.54 -5.90
C ILE A 5 -2.41 3.56 -6.67
N MET A 6 -2.74 2.44 -6.04
CA MET A 6 -3.65 1.42 -6.53
C MET A 6 -4.95 1.50 -5.74
N LEU A 7 -6.04 1.75 -6.46
CA LEU A 7 -7.38 1.90 -5.90
C LEU A 7 -8.18 0.61 -6.05
N PRO A 8 -8.93 0.18 -5.03
CA PRO A 8 -9.88 -0.92 -5.17
C PRO A 8 -11.08 -0.48 -5.99
N ASP A 9 -11.81 -1.46 -6.52
CA ASP A 9 -13.05 -1.20 -7.26
C ASP A 9 -14.04 -0.38 -6.41
N GLY A 10 -14.53 0.72 -6.99
CA GLY A 10 -15.48 1.61 -6.34
C GLY A 10 -14.86 2.63 -5.37
N ALA A 11 -13.53 2.72 -5.26
CA ALA A 11 -12.89 3.82 -4.54
C ALA A 11 -12.96 5.14 -5.35
N PRO A 12 -13.06 6.29 -4.67
CA PRO A 12 -12.99 7.61 -5.30
C PRO A 12 -11.68 7.84 -6.06
N GLU A 13 -11.77 8.29 -7.31
CA GLU A 13 -10.58 8.64 -8.11
C GLU A 13 -9.74 9.76 -7.48
N VAL A 14 -10.34 10.64 -6.68
CA VAL A 14 -9.60 11.71 -5.99
C VAL A 14 -8.50 11.19 -5.06
N TRP A 15 -8.60 9.94 -4.62
CA TRP A 15 -7.59 9.28 -3.80
C TRP A 15 -6.48 8.61 -4.61
N SER A 16 -6.49 8.70 -5.94
CA SER A 16 -5.29 8.41 -6.74
C SER A 16 -4.19 9.44 -6.51
N ASP A 17 -4.56 10.63 -6.02
CA ASP A 17 -3.61 11.63 -5.54
C ASP A 17 -3.12 11.27 -4.13
N ARG A 18 -1.83 11.02 -4.00
CA ARG A 18 -1.19 10.57 -2.76
C ARG A 18 -1.36 11.58 -1.62
N GLU A 19 -1.14 12.86 -1.89
CA GLU A 19 -1.23 13.91 -0.88
C GLU A 19 -2.66 14.00 -0.35
N ARG A 20 -3.65 13.98 -1.25
CA ARG A 20 -5.06 13.99 -0.88
C ARG A 20 -5.45 12.76 -0.05
N LEU A 21 -5.07 11.57 -0.49
CA LEU A 21 -5.36 10.32 0.22
C LEU A 21 -4.87 10.38 1.66
N TRP A 22 -3.58 10.67 1.87
CA TRP A 22 -3.00 10.61 3.22
C TRP A 22 -3.48 11.74 4.12
N ASN A 23 -3.71 12.94 3.58
CA ASN A 23 -4.35 14.02 4.33
C ASN A 23 -5.77 13.64 4.79
N ASP A 24 -6.58 13.00 3.93
CA ASP A 24 -7.93 12.55 4.29
C ASP A 24 -7.88 11.41 5.33
N VAL A 25 -6.92 10.49 5.23
CA VAL A 25 -6.70 9.43 6.23
C VAL A 25 -6.33 10.03 7.60
N GLU A 26 -5.39 10.97 7.63
CA GLU A 26 -4.98 11.68 8.86
C GLU A 26 -6.14 12.45 9.48
N ALA A 27 -6.92 13.17 8.68
CA ALA A 27 -8.09 13.91 9.15
C ALA A 27 -9.16 12.99 9.74
N PHE A 28 -9.32 11.78 9.20
CA PHE A 28 -10.31 10.82 9.68
C PHE A 28 -9.89 10.10 10.97
N GLU A 29 -8.60 9.82 11.15
CA GLU A 29 -8.06 9.13 12.32
C GLU A 29 -7.74 10.11 13.47
N VAL A 30 -8.79 10.62 14.11
CA VAL A 30 -8.73 11.67 15.15
C VAL A 30 -8.06 11.28 16.48
N ARG A 31 -7.73 10.00 16.70
CA ARG A 31 -7.07 9.57 17.95
C ARG A 31 -5.56 9.54 17.77
N LYS A 32 -4.83 10.10 18.74
CA LYS A 32 -3.35 10.14 18.76
C LYS A 32 -2.67 8.77 18.68
N ASP A 33 -3.36 7.69 19.01
CA ASP A 33 -2.89 6.30 18.99
C ASP A 33 -3.51 5.48 17.84
N ALA A 34 -4.20 6.14 16.92
CA ALA A 34 -4.75 5.49 15.75
C ALA A 34 -3.63 5.06 14.80
N GLN A 35 -3.64 3.78 14.43
CA GLN A 35 -2.87 3.30 13.29
C GLN A 35 -3.47 3.90 12.00
N LEU A 36 -2.72 4.79 11.36
CA LEU A 36 -3.05 5.47 10.09
C LEU A 36 -2.93 4.52 8.90
N ALA A 37 -1.82 3.80 8.85
CA ALA A 37 -1.48 2.90 7.76
C ALA A 37 -0.86 1.60 8.30
N ARG A 38 -0.85 0.59 7.43
CA ARG A 38 0.01 -0.58 7.58
C ARG A 38 1.04 -0.57 6.46
N GLU A 39 2.30 -0.80 6.81
CA GLU A 39 3.36 -0.95 5.83
C GLU A 39 3.69 -2.43 5.61
N VAL A 40 3.95 -2.78 4.36
CA VAL A 40 4.51 -4.07 3.96
C VAL A 40 5.73 -3.80 3.08
N GLU A 41 6.87 -4.39 3.43
CA GLU A 41 8.09 -4.36 2.63
C GLU A 41 8.42 -5.77 2.15
N PHE A 42 8.80 -5.90 0.89
CA PHE A 42 9.31 -7.16 0.36
C PHE A 42 10.43 -6.94 -0.66
N SER A 43 11.35 -7.91 -0.72
CA SER A 43 12.45 -7.91 -1.68
C SER A 43 12.01 -8.45 -3.04
N ILE A 44 12.55 -7.88 -4.10
CA ILE A 44 12.36 -8.34 -5.48
C ILE A 44 13.61 -9.16 -5.89
N PRO A 45 13.46 -10.25 -6.66
CA PRO A 45 14.61 -10.99 -7.17
C PRO A 45 15.56 -10.11 -8.00
N ARG A 46 16.87 -10.22 -7.76
CA ARG A 46 17.91 -9.39 -8.40
C ARG A 46 18.06 -9.70 -9.90
N GLU A 47 17.61 -10.88 -10.31
CA GLU A 47 17.66 -11.38 -11.68
C GLU A 47 16.56 -10.77 -12.58
N MET A 48 15.56 -10.12 -11.98
CA MET A 48 14.49 -9.45 -12.71
C MET A 48 14.94 -8.08 -13.24
N SER A 49 14.41 -7.71 -14.40
CA SER A 49 14.49 -6.32 -14.86
C SER A 49 13.56 -5.41 -14.02
N GLU A 50 13.83 -4.09 -14.04
CA GLU A 50 13.00 -3.10 -13.34
C GLU A 50 11.52 -3.22 -13.71
N ALA A 51 11.21 -3.37 -15.00
CA ALA A 51 9.85 -3.55 -15.49
C ALA A 51 9.18 -4.84 -14.96
N GLN A 52 9.92 -5.94 -14.86
CA GLN A 52 9.41 -7.20 -14.32
C GLN A 52 9.15 -7.12 -12.82
N GLY A 53 10.05 -6.47 -12.06
CA GLY A 53 9.83 -6.29 -10.63
C GLY A 53 8.69 -5.34 -10.32
N ILE A 54 8.50 -4.28 -11.10
CA ILE A 54 7.33 -3.39 -10.97
C ILE A 54 6.05 -4.19 -11.24
N ALA A 55 6.00 -4.99 -12.31
CA ALA A 55 4.84 -5.83 -12.61
C ALA A 55 4.56 -6.83 -11.47
N LEU A 56 5.59 -7.52 -10.98
CA LEU A 56 5.47 -8.44 -9.84
C LEU A 56 4.92 -7.74 -8.59
N ALA A 57 5.47 -6.57 -8.25
CA ALA A 57 5.07 -5.83 -7.06
C ALA A 57 3.61 -5.33 -7.18
N ARG A 58 3.21 -4.88 -8.38
CA ARG A 58 1.83 -4.49 -8.68
C ARG A 58 0.87 -5.68 -8.56
N ASP A 59 1.18 -6.81 -9.20
CA ASP A 59 0.32 -8.00 -9.17
C ASP A 59 0.13 -8.53 -7.73
N PHE A 60 1.20 -8.52 -6.94
CA PHE A 60 1.15 -8.87 -5.53
C PHE A 60 0.29 -7.89 -4.73
N ALA A 61 0.52 -6.57 -4.88
CA ALA A 61 -0.26 -5.56 -4.17
C ALA A 61 -1.75 -5.60 -4.55
N GLN A 62 -2.05 -5.86 -5.83
CA GLN A 62 -3.42 -6.01 -6.32
C GLN A 62 -4.12 -7.18 -5.63
N SER A 63 -3.58 -8.39 -5.77
CA SER A 63 -4.21 -9.63 -5.32
C SER A 63 -4.31 -9.73 -3.80
N GLU A 64 -3.28 -9.33 -3.07
CA GLU A 64 -3.23 -9.49 -1.62
C GLU A 64 -3.95 -8.37 -0.89
N PHE A 65 -4.02 -7.16 -1.46
CA PHE A 65 -4.52 -5.98 -0.75
C PHE A 65 -5.68 -5.27 -1.45
N VAL A 66 -5.47 -4.85 -2.69
CA VAL A 66 -6.44 -4.01 -3.41
C VAL A 66 -7.74 -4.77 -3.65
N ASP A 67 -7.67 -6.03 -4.05
CA ASP A 67 -8.84 -6.90 -4.25
C ASP A 67 -9.62 -7.15 -2.95
N GLN A 68 -8.99 -6.97 -1.78
CA GLN A 68 -9.68 -7.04 -0.49
C GLN A 68 -10.39 -5.74 -0.11
N GLY A 69 -10.17 -4.65 -0.85
CA GLY A 69 -10.76 -3.33 -0.67
C GLY A 69 -9.85 -2.31 0.01
N MET A 70 -8.54 -2.58 0.13
CA MET A 70 -7.55 -1.61 0.63
C MET A 70 -7.08 -0.69 -0.51
N ILE A 71 -6.77 0.56 -0.21
CA ILE A 71 -5.98 1.41 -1.10
C ILE A 71 -4.51 1.16 -0.79
N ALA A 72 -3.71 0.94 -1.84
CA ALA A 72 -2.29 0.63 -1.72
C ALA A 72 -1.43 1.72 -2.36
N ASP A 73 -0.50 2.27 -1.60
CA ASP A 73 0.54 3.18 -2.07
C ASP A 73 1.85 2.40 -2.26
N LEU A 74 2.12 2.01 -3.51
CA LEU A 74 3.22 1.17 -3.91
C LEU A 74 4.42 2.01 -4.35
N ASN A 75 5.58 1.76 -3.76
CA ASN A 75 6.85 2.38 -4.09
C ASN A 75 7.91 1.30 -4.31
N VAL A 76 8.49 1.24 -5.51
CA VAL A 76 9.49 0.23 -5.88
C VAL A 76 10.84 0.90 -6.05
N HIS A 77 11.81 0.45 -5.26
CA HIS A 77 13.17 0.97 -5.23
C HIS A 77 14.13 -0.02 -5.89
N TRP A 78 15.14 0.52 -6.57
CA TRP A 78 16.19 -0.24 -7.27
C TRP A 78 17.56 0.16 -6.74
N ASP A 79 17.69 0.15 -5.41
CA ASP A 79 18.87 0.63 -4.73
C ASP A 79 20.05 -0.34 -4.88
N ILE A 80 21.25 0.16 -4.58
CA ILE A 80 22.47 -0.66 -4.52
C ILE A 80 22.75 -0.96 -3.06
N GLY A 81 22.91 -2.25 -2.73
CA GLY A 81 23.25 -2.71 -1.39
C GLY A 81 24.71 -2.39 -1.02
N GLU A 82 25.05 -2.62 0.24
CA GLU A 82 26.42 -2.45 0.75
C GLU A 82 27.44 -3.38 0.05
N ASP A 83 26.96 -4.49 -0.52
CA ASP A 83 27.72 -5.43 -1.33
C ASP A 83 27.99 -4.94 -2.77
N GLY A 84 27.55 -3.72 -3.11
CA GLY A 84 27.64 -3.15 -4.46
C GLY A 84 26.70 -3.80 -5.47
N SER A 85 25.82 -4.69 -5.04
CA SER A 85 24.86 -5.39 -5.90
C SER A 85 23.47 -4.75 -5.82
N PRO A 86 22.61 -4.91 -6.84
CA PRO A 86 21.23 -4.44 -6.78
C PRO A 86 20.48 -5.05 -5.59
N LYS A 87 19.74 -4.23 -4.86
CA LYS A 87 18.85 -4.62 -3.76
C LYS A 87 17.44 -4.08 -4.03
N PRO A 88 16.75 -4.57 -5.08
CA PRO A 88 15.42 -4.08 -5.40
C PRO A 88 14.42 -4.54 -4.35
N HIS A 89 13.55 -3.63 -3.93
CA HIS A 89 12.54 -3.86 -2.90
C HIS A 89 11.33 -2.95 -3.13
N ALA A 90 10.19 -3.35 -2.61
CA ALA A 90 8.96 -2.58 -2.68
C ALA A 90 8.44 -2.28 -1.28
N HIS A 91 8.01 -1.04 -1.07
CA HIS A 91 7.23 -0.58 0.08
C HIS A 91 5.78 -0.40 -0.35
N VAL A 92 4.86 -0.94 0.42
CA VAL A 92 3.42 -0.77 0.22
C VAL A 92 2.81 -0.22 1.49
N MET A 93 2.32 1.02 1.44
CA MET A 93 1.50 1.59 2.51
C MET A 93 0.03 1.34 2.21
N LEU A 94 -0.69 0.77 3.18
CA LEU A 94 -2.07 0.33 3.04
C LEU A 94 -2.97 1.13 3.98
N THR A 95 -4.13 1.56 3.47
CA THR A 95 -5.19 2.13 4.30
C THR A 95 -5.79 1.08 5.23
N MET A 96 -6.10 1.47 6.47
CA MET A 96 -6.69 0.56 7.47
C MET A 96 -8.22 0.42 7.40
N ARG A 97 -8.86 1.11 6.44
CA ARG A 97 -10.32 1.19 6.28
C ARG A 97 -10.70 1.13 4.82
N LYS A 98 -11.88 0.58 4.53
CA LYS A 98 -12.45 0.58 3.18
C LYS A 98 -12.87 1.99 2.78
N ALA A 99 -12.70 2.30 1.50
CA ALA A 99 -13.35 3.42 0.85
C ALA A 99 -14.88 3.26 0.89
N ILE A 100 -15.59 4.34 1.22
CA ILE A 100 -17.05 4.42 1.13
C ILE A 100 -17.41 5.66 0.33
N ILE A 101 -18.40 5.50 -0.55
CA ILE A 101 -19.07 6.57 -1.26
C ILE A 101 -20.55 6.51 -0.86
N ASP A 102 -21.07 7.57 -0.25
CA ASP A 102 -22.49 7.73 0.08
C ASP A 102 -23.02 9.03 -0.55
N GLY A 103 -23.68 8.90 -1.70
CA GLY A 103 -24.06 10.05 -2.52
C GLY A 103 -22.82 10.80 -3.03
N ASP A 104 -22.72 12.08 -2.65
CA ASP A 104 -21.57 12.95 -2.97
C ASP A 104 -20.49 12.94 -1.87
N GLU A 105 -20.72 12.24 -0.76
CA GLU A 105 -19.77 12.15 0.34
C GLU A 105 -18.83 10.95 0.16
N ILE A 106 -17.52 11.22 0.25
CA ILE A 106 -16.48 10.19 0.26
C ILE A 106 -15.89 10.10 1.66
N GLY A 107 -15.62 8.89 2.13
CA GLY A 107 -15.10 8.68 3.47
C GLY A 107 -14.62 7.27 3.75
N PHE A 108 -14.19 7.04 4.98
CA PHE A 108 -13.64 5.76 5.39
C PHE A 108 -14.63 4.97 6.25
N GLY A 109 -14.75 3.68 5.95
CA GLY A 109 -15.58 2.75 6.72
C GLY A 109 -15.03 2.39 8.10
N PRO A 110 -15.70 1.47 8.82
CA PRO A 110 -15.15 0.89 10.03
C PRO A 110 -13.82 0.16 9.74
N LYS A 111 -12.94 0.08 10.75
CA LYS A 111 -11.70 -0.70 10.62
C LYS A 111 -12.04 -2.17 10.37
N VAL A 112 -11.46 -2.74 9.32
CA VAL A 112 -11.62 -4.15 8.98
C VAL A 112 -10.59 -4.96 9.77
N ARG A 113 -11.04 -5.74 10.75
CA ARG A 113 -10.14 -6.47 11.65
C ARG A 113 -9.36 -7.58 10.96
N ASP A 114 -9.94 -8.17 9.91
CA ASP A 114 -9.31 -9.27 9.16
C ASP A 114 -8.05 -8.82 8.40
N TRP A 115 -7.90 -7.52 8.15
CA TRP A 115 -6.68 -6.94 7.55
C TRP A 115 -5.52 -6.81 8.54
N THR A 116 -5.76 -7.05 9.83
CA THR A 116 -4.74 -7.08 10.88
C THR A 116 -4.69 -8.49 11.47
N PRO A 117 -4.04 -9.46 10.80
CA PRO A 117 -3.85 -10.76 11.40
C PRO A 117 -2.98 -10.62 12.68
N PRO A 118 -3.22 -11.45 13.71
CA PRO A 118 -2.55 -11.33 15.01
C PRO A 118 -1.03 -11.61 14.97
N ASN A 119 -0.45 -11.89 13.81
CA ASN A 119 0.98 -12.16 13.67
C ASN A 119 1.52 -11.57 12.35
N PRO A 120 2.45 -10.60 12.38
CA PRO A 120 3.09 -10.08 11.18
C PRO A 120 4.14 -11.09 10.72
N VAL A 121 3.74 -12.06 9.89
CA VAL A 121 4.68 -12.95 9.21
C VAL A 121 5.22 -12.22 7.99
N CYS A 122 6.23 -11.37 8.19
CA CYS A 122 7.40 -11.27 7.32
C CYS A 122 8.42 -10.34 7.99
N ARG A 123 9.31 -10.91 8.81
CA ARG A 123 10.64 -10.32 9.02
C ARG A 123 11.58 -11.18 8.21
N SER A 124 12.18 -10.60 7.17
CA SER A 124 13.30 -11.21 6.48
C SER A 124 14.43 -11.42 7.50
N GLN A 125 14.94 -12.65 7.56
CA GLN A 125 16.28 -12.96 8.04
C GLN A 125 17.26 -12.76 6.88
#